data_AF-A0A359M4J7-F1
#
_entry.id   AF-A0A359M4J7-F1
#
_cell.length_a   1.000
_cell.length_b   1.000
_cell.length_c   1.000
_cell.angle_alpha   90.00
_cell.angle_beta   90.00
_cell.angle_gamma   90.00
#
_symmetry.space_group_name_H-M   'P 1'
#
loop_
_entity.id
_entity.type
_entity.pdbx_description
1 polymer ?
#
loop_
_entity_poly.entity_id
_entity_poly.type
_entity_poly.pdbx_seq_one_letter_code
_entity_poly.pdbx_strand_id
1 'polypeptide(L)'
;MPAAVLLYTGGMPSPSWKRVYRLLLTSLPVEARVFHWGDIDAGGFRIADHLAACAGEVGRRVELHAMSPDVERLDSVSSRRALADAEVSMIEKLCARWNWDAPARWVSAHRIAVEQESLPASWP
;
A
#
# COMPACT_ATOMS: atom_id res chain seq x y z
N MET A 1 21.70 -7.76 -10.20
CA MET A 1 20.82 -6.85 -9.42
C MET A 1 19.44 -6.89 -10.05
N PRO A 2 18.36 -7.11 -9.31
CA PRO A 2 17.02 -6.96 -9.90
C PRO A 2 16.85 -5.51 -10.39
N ALA A 3 16.26 -5.34 -11.57
CA ALA A 3 15.91 -4.03 -12.10
C ALA A 3 14.55 -3.62 -11.54
N ALA A 4 14.44 -2.39 -11.02
CA ALA A 4 13.21 -1.86 -10.45
C ALA A 4 12.83 -0.53 -11.10
N VAL A 5 11.52 -0.29 -11.23
CA VAL A 5 10.96 1.02 -11.57
C VAL A 5 10.25 1.54 -10.32
N LEU A 6 10.73 2.66 -9.79
CA LEU A 6 10.11 3.33 -8.65
C LEU A 6 9.23 4.48 -9.15
N LEU A 7 7.97 4.50 -8.73
CA LEU A 7 7.04 5.60 -9.01
C LEU A 7 6.61 6.24 -7.70
N TYR A 8 6.75 7.56 -7.62
CA TYR A 8 6.20 8.34 -6.53
C TYR A 8 4.85 8.94 -6.94
N THR A 9 3.80 8.73 -6.14
CA THR A 9 2.45 9.24 -6.45
C THR A 9 2.27 10.71 -6.06
N GLY A 10 2.98 11.20 -5.03
CA GLY A 10 2.76 12.54 -4.49
C GLY A 10 1.38 12.72 -3.84
N GLY A 11 0.87 11.67 -3.18
CA GLY A 11 -0.49 11.60 -2.64
C GLY A 11 -1.45 10.84 -3.54
N MET A 12 -2.69 11.30 -3.65
CA MET A 12 -3.72 10.67 -4.49
C MET A 12 -3.35 10.72 -5.98
N PRO A 13 -3.28 9.58 -6.69
CA PRO A 13 -2.82 9.56 -8.06
C PRO A 13 -3.80 10.28 -9.00
N SER A 14 -3.28 11.29 -9.71
CA SER A 14 -4.04 12.06 -10.70
C SER A 14 -4.37 11.22 -11.94
N PRO A 15 -5.31 11.66 -12.80
CA PRO A 15 -5.61 10.96 -14.06
C PRO A 15 -4.40 10.81 -14.99
N SER A 16 -3.54 11.82 -15.08
CA SER A 16 -2.32 11.75 -15.89
C SER A 16 -1.32 10.76 -15.31
N TRP A 17 -1.16 10.73 -13.98
CA TRP A 17 -0.33 9.74 -13.31
C TRP A 17 -0.84 8.32 -13.56
N LYS A 18 -2.15 8.08 -13.40
CA LYS A 18 -2.78 6.77 -13.68
C LYS A 18 -2.58 6.31 -15.12
N ARG A 19 -2.55 7.23 -16.08
CA ARG A 19 -2.23 6.92 -17.49
C ARG A 19 -0.79 6.41 -17.63
N VAL A 20 0.19 7.11 -17.04
CA VAL A 20 1.59 6.68 -17.05
C VAL A 20 1.76 5.33 -16.36
N TYR A 21 1.12 5.14 -15.21
CA TYR A 21 1.15 3.89 -14.47
C TYR A 21 0.67 2.70 -15.30
N ARG A 22 -0.49 2.82 -15.96
CA ARG A 22 -1.00 1.75 -16.84
C ARG A 22 -0.07 1.46 -18.02
N LEU A 23 0.49 2.49 -18.66
CA LEU A 23 1.45 2.33 -19.75
C LEU A 23 2.70 1.56 -19.29
N LEU A 24 3.21 1.85 -18.10
CA LEU A 24 4.34 1.13 -17.54
C LEU A 24 3.98 -0.33 -17.25
N LEU A 25 2.85 -0.58 -16.61
CA LEU A 25 2.39 -1.94 -16.30
C LEU A 25 2.19 -2.82 -17.54
N THR A 26 1.77 -2.24 -18.67
CA THR A 26 1.62 -2.97 -19.93
C THR A 26 2.94 -3.17 -20.68
N SER A 27 3.95 -2.35 -20.40
CA SER A 27 5.25 -2.38 -21.10
C SER A 27 6.30 -3.22 -20.37
N LEU A 28 6.13 -3.42 -19.06
CA LEU A 28 7.02 -4.23 -18.24
C LEU A 28 6.74 -5.73 -18.43
N PRO A 29 7.74 -6.61 -18.19
CA PRO A 29 7.55 -8.06 -18.21
C PRO A 29 6.34 -8.50 -17.38
N VAL A 30 5.61 -9.53 -17.83
CA VAL A 30 4.39 -9.99 -17.16
C VAL A 30 4.68 -10.52 -15.75
N GLU A 31 5.90 -11.01 -15.52
CA GLU A 31 6.41 -11.50 -14.24
C GLU A 31 6.77 -10.39 -13.26
N ALA A 32 6.84 -9.13 -13.71
CA ALA A 32 7.19 -8.02 -12.83
C ALA A 32 6.12 -7.85 -11.72
N ARG A 33 6.51 -7.99 -10.46
CA ARG A 33 5.60 -7.79 -9.34
C ARG A 33 5.36 -6.30 -9.11
N VAL A 34 4.16 -5.95 -8.66
CA VAL A 34 3.75 -4.57 -8.43
C VAL A 34 3.51 -4.40 -6.94
N PHE A 35 4.33 -3.57 -6.31
CA PHE A 35 4.23 -3.27 -4.89
C PHE A 35 3.77 -1.85 -4.67
N HIS A 36 2.98 -1.63 -3.62
CA HIS A 36 2.69 -0.33 -3.06
C HIS A 36 3.21 -0.28 -1.63
N TRP A 37 3.89 0.82 -1.29
CA TRP A 37 4.26 1.16 0.07
C TRP A 37 3.73 2.56 0.35
N GLY A 38 3.02 2.69 1.47
CA GLY A 38 2.43 3.94 1.92
C GLY A 38 2.11 3.85 3.41
N ASP A 39 1.54 4.92 3.93
CA ASP A 39 1.18 5.01 5.34
C ASP A 39 0.12 3.99 5.72
N ILE A 40 0.21 3.44 6.93
CA ILE A 40 -0.77 2.51 7.47
C ILE A 40 -1.92 3.31 8.07
N ASP A 41 -2.70 3.97 7.22
CA ASP A 41 -3.87 4.76 7.60
C ASP A 41 -4.94 4.81 6.49
N ALA A 42 -6.04 5.51 6.75
CA ALA A 42 -7.13 5.62 5.78
C ALA A 42 -6.73 6.33 4.46
N GLY A 43 -5.67 7.13 4.44
CA GLY A 43 -5.15 7.79 3.24
C GLY A 43 -4.34 6.80 2.39
N GLY A 44 -3.37 6.12 3.00
CA GLY A 44 -2.53 5.13 2.32
C GLY A 44 -3.33 4.00 1.69
N PHE A 45 -4.30 3.43 2.41
CA PHE A 45 -5.14 2.37 1.85
C PHE A 45 -6.09 2.83 0.73
N ARG A 46 -6.52 4.10 0.71
CA ARG A 46 -7.27 4.65 -0.43
C ARG A 46 -6.39 4.80 -1.66
N ILE A 47 -5.15 5.28 -1.48
CA ILE A 47 -4.18 5.33 -2.58
C ILE A 47 -3.97 3.91 -3.14
N ALA A 48 -3.74 2.94 -2.25
CA ALA A 48 -3.60 1.53 -2.62
C ALA A 48 -4.80 1.01 -3.42
N ASP A 49 -6.05 1.26 -2.98
CA ASP A 49 -7.27 0.85 -3.69
C ASP A 49 -7.32 1.42 -5.12
N HIS A 50 -6.98 2.69 -5.29
CA HIS A 50 -6.94 3.32 -6.60
C HIS A 50 -5.84 2.75 -7.51
N LEU A 51 -4.68 2.42 -6.95
CA LEU A 51 -3.61 1.77 -7.70
C LEU A 51 -3.99 0.35 -8.11
N ALA A 52 -4.56 -0.43 -7.18
CA ALA A 52 -5.01 -1.79 -7.44
C ALA A 52 -6.11 -1.85 -8.50
N ALA A 53 -7.05 -0.91 -8.48
CA ALA A 53 -8.06 -0.77 -9.53
C ALA A 53 -7.41 -0.53 -10.90
N CYS A 54 -6.50 0.44 -11.01
CA CYS A 54 -5.81 0.72 -12.27
C CYS A 54 -4.91 -0.43 -12.75
N ALA A 55 -4.27 -1.16 -11.83
CA ALA A 55 -3.48 -2.34 -12.17
C ALA A 55 -4.36 -3.48 -12.67
N GLY A 56 -5.53 -3.67 -12.04
CA GLY A 56 -6.51 -4.68 -12.44
C GLY A 56 -7.05 -4.48 -13.86
N GLU A 57 -7.20 -3.23 -14.32
CA GLU A 57 -7.59 -2.89 -15.70
C GLU A 57 -6.65 -3.48 -16.76
N VAL A 58 -5.39 -3.74 -16.39
CA VAL A 58 -4.35 -4.31 -17.26
C VAL A 58 -3.90 -5.70 -16.80
N GLY A 59 -4.73 -6.38 -15.99
CA GLY A 59 -4.48 -7.76 -15.54
C GLY A 59 -3.37 -7.92 -14.51
N ARG A 60 -2.96 -6.83 -13.83
CA ARG A 60 -1.92 -6.84 -12.80
C ARG A 60 -2.52 -6.77 -11.41
N ARG A 61 -1.77 -7.24 -10.41
CA ARG A 61 -2.15 -7.22 -8.99
C ARG A 61 -1.15 -6.40 -8.21
N VAL A 62 -1.65 -5.63 -7.24
CA VAL A 62 -0.84 -4.84 -6.31
C VAL A 62 -0.72 -5.59 -4.99
N GLU A 63 0.51 -5.69 -4.49
CA GLU A 63 0.85 -6.21 -3.17
C GLU A 63 1.23 -5.05 -2.24
N LEU A 64 0.85 -5.14 -0.96
CA LEU A 64 1.15 -4.10 0.02
C LEU A 64 2.46 -4.41 0.74
N HIS A 65 3.52 -3.72 0.35
CA HIS A 65 4.85 -3.85 0.94
C HIS A 65 4.93 -3.08 2.26
N ALA A 66 5.42 -3.74 3.31
CA ALA A 66 5.63 -3.16 4.64
C ALA A 66 4.41 -2.51 5.34
N MET A 67 3.19 -2.67 4.81
CA MET A 67 1.95 -2.16 5.43
C MET A 67 1.31 -3.14 6.43
N SER A 68 2.11 -4.08 6.95
CA SER A 68 1.78 -4.98 8.08
C SER A 68 3.08 -5.37 8.81
N PRO A 69 3.80 -4.41 9.39
CA PRO A 69 5.13 -4.64 9.96
C PRO A 69 5.07 -5.51 11.21
N ASP A 70 6.14 -6.28 11.48
CA ASP A 70 6.27 -6.98 12.76
C ASP A 70 6.25 -5.98 13.92
N VAL A 71 5.71 -6.38 15.06
CA VAL A 71 5.55 -5.52 16.25
C VAL A 71 6.89 -4.94 16.73
N GLU A 72 7.97 -5.72 16.61
CA GLU A 72 9.34 -5.28 16.95
C GLU A 72 9.78 -4.04 16.14
N ARG A 73 9.26 -3.88 14.91
CA ARG A 73 9.53 -2.70 14.06
C ARG A 73 8.73 -1.47 14.49
N LEU A 74 7.77 -1.62 15.40
CA LEU A 74 7.00 -0.52 15.95
C LEU A 74 7.70 0.16 17.11
N ASP A 75 8.63 -0.49 17.80
CA ASP A 75 9.29 0.07 18.98
C ASP A 75 10.10 1.34 18.67
N SER A 76 10.53 1.51 17.42
CA SER A 76 11.17 2.72 16.91
C SER A 76 10.21 3.84 16.50
N VAL A 77 8.90 3.59 16.48
CA VAL A 77 7.87 4.55 16.01
C VAL A 77 7.45 5.47 17.16
N SER A 78 7.91 6.71 17.12
CA SER A 78 7.76 7.73 18.18
C SER A 78 6.42 8.45 18.18
N SER A 79 5.63 8.40 17.10
CA SER A 79 4.28 8.99 17.03
C SER A 79 3.28 7.91 16.64
N ARG A 80 2.31 7.62 17.52
CA ARG A 80 1.24 6.65 17.27
C ARG A 80 -0.10 7.34 17.45
N ARG A 81 -0.75 7.67 16.35
CA ARG A 81 -2.16 8.08 16.36
C ARG A 81 -3.03 6.83 16.37
N ALA A 82 -4.02 6.76 17.25
CA ALA A 82 -5.01 5.68 17.19
C ALA A 82 -5.91 5.84 15.96
N LEU A 83 -6.20 4.73 15.27
CA LEU A 83 -7.19 4.69 14.20
C LEU A 83 -8.59 4.66 14.80
N ALA A 84 -9.49 5.49 14.26
CA ALA A 84 -10.90 5.42 14.60
C ALA A 84 -11.55 4.15 14.04
N ASP A 85 -12.64 3.69 14.66
CA ASP A 85 -13.39 2.50 14.22
C ASP A 85 -13.84 2.57 12.75
N ALA A 86 -14.21 3.77 12.29
CA ALA A 86 -14.58 4.02 10.91
C ALA A 86 -13.39 3.88 9.94
N GLU A 87 -12.16 4.24 10.37
CA GLU A 87 -10.94 4.05 9.57
C GLU A 87 -10.61 2.56 9.47
N VAL A 88 -10.63 1.83 10.59
CA VAL A 88 -10.39 0.38 10.61
C VAL A 88 -11.40 -0.34 9.70
N SER A 89 -12.69 -0.04 9.85
CA SER A 89 -13.76 -0.66 9.04
C SER A 89 -13.62 -0.36 7.54
N MET A 90 -13.13 0.83 7.19
CA MET A 90 -12.84 1.18 5.80
C MET A 90 -11.67 0.35 5.26
N ILE A 91 -10.57 0.30 6.01
CA ILE A 91 -9.36 -0.42 5.62
C ILE A 91 -9.66 -1.90 5.43
N GLU A 92 -10.42 -2.52 6.34
CA GLU A 92 -10.85 -3.92 6.23
C GLU A 92 -11.65 -4.18 4.94
N LYS A 93 -12.59 -3.29 4.58
CA LYS A 93 -13.36 -3.40 3.32
C LYS A 93 -12.48 -3.31 2.09
N LEU A 94 -11.53 -2.36 2.07
CA LEU A 94 -10.58 -2.20 0.96
C LEU A 94 -9.66 -3.42 0.86
N CYS A 95 -9.16 -3.93 1.98
CA CYS A 95 -8.34 -5.13 2.00
C CYS A 95 -9.10 -6.37 1.51
N ALA A 96 -10.35 -6.56 1.94
CA ALA A 96 -11.19 -7.67 1.50
C ALA A 96 -11.43 -7.64 -0.02
N ARG A 97 -11.59 -6.43 -0.59
CA ARG A 97 -11.75 -6.26 -2.05
C ARG A 97 -10.55 -6.76 -2.85
N TRP A 98 -9.34 -6.62 -2.31
CA TRP A 98 -8.09 -6.94 -3.00
C TRP A 98 -7.34 -8.17 -2.46
N ASN A 99 -7.92 -8.87 -1.48
CA ASN A 99 -7.32 -9.99 -0.75
C ASN A 99 -6.03 -9.61 -0.01
N TRP A 100 -6.00 -8.44 0.63
CA TRP A 100 -4.89 -7.99 1.48
C TRP A 100 -5.08 -8.42 2.93
N ASP A 101 -5.10 -9.73 3.18
CA ASP A 101 -5.49 -10.28 4.49
C ASP A 101 -4.51 -9.93 5.62
N ALA A 102 -3.20 -9.91 5.34
CA ALA A 102 -2.19 -9.59 6.34
C ALA A 102 -2.29 -8.12 6.81
N PRO A 103 -2.34 -7.12 5.92
CA PRO A 103 -2.65 -5.74 6.29
C PRO A 103 -3.96 -5.58 7.05
N ALA A 104 -5.04 -6.25 6.63
CA ALA A 104 -6.32 -6.20 7.35
C ALA A 104 -6.17 -6.68 8.80
N ARG A 105 -5.67 -7.90 9.00
CA ARG A 105 -5.47 -8.48 10.35
C ARG A 105 -4.59 -7.59 11.22
N TRP A 106 -3.54 -7.04 10.63
CA TRP A 106 -2.62 -6.16 11.34
C TRP A 106 -3.32 -4.90 11.84
N VAL A 107 -4.07 -4.23 10.98
CA VAL A 107 -4.80 -3.00 11.33
C VAL A 107 -5.88 -3.27 12.37
N SER A 108 -6.63 -4.37 12.25
CA SER A 108 -7.65 -4.76 13.23
C SER A 108 -7.05 -5.04 14.61
N ALA A 109 -5.87 -5.66 14.66
CA ALA A 109 -5.19 -6.03 15.90
C ALA A 109 -4.54 -4.82 16.60
N HIS A 110 -3.86 -3.94 15.85
CA HIS A 110 -3.05 -2.87 16.44
C HIS A 110 -3.78 -1.54 16.53
N ARG A 111 -4.68 -1.24 15.58
CA ARG A 111 -5.48 0.01 15.53
C ARG A 111 -4.66 1.30 15.67
N ILE A 112 -3.45 1.31 15.14
CA ILE A 112 -2.57 2.48 15.11
C ILE A 112 -2.28 2.91 13.68
N ALA A 113 -2.16 4.20 13.47
CA ALA A 113 -1.63 4.77 12.25
C ALA A 113 -0.09 4.80 12.32
N VAL A 114 0.56 4.48 11.20
CA VAL A 114 2.02 4.45 11.08
C VAL A 114 2.43 5.13 9.79
N GLU A 115 3.27 6.16 9.89
CA GLU A 115 3.88 6.81 8.73
C GLU A 115 4.94 5.88 8.13
N GLN A 116 4.98 5.76 6.80
CA GLN A 116 5.95 4.89 6.12
C GLN A 116 7.40 5.25 6.44
N GLU A 117 7.70 6.54 6.64
CA GLU A 117 9.03 7.07 6.93
C GLU A 117 9.55 6.66 8.32
N SER A 118 8.65 6.23 9.20
CA SER A 118 9.00 5.73 10.54
C SER A 118 9.48 4.27 10.54
N LEU A 119 9.29 3.56 9.42
CA LEU A 119 9.69 2.17 9.26
C LEU A 119 11.08 2.07 8.61
N PRO A 120 11.90 1.07 8.98
CA PRO A 120 13.18 0.85 8.33
C PRO A 120 12.97 0.51 6.85
N ALA A 121 13.75 1.15 5.97
CA ALA A 121 13.70 0.90 4.55
C ALA A 121 14.06 -0.57 4.24
N SER A 122 13.22 -1.22 3.44
CA SER A 122 13.44 -2.59 2.99
C SER A 122 12.96 -2.78 1.56
N TRP A 123 13.65 -3.64 0.81
CA TRP A 123 13.21 -4.07 -0.51
C TRP A 123 12.22 -5.25 -0.37
N PRO A 124 11.18 -5.33 -1.23
CA PRO A 124 10.30 -6.49 -1.31
C PRO A 124 11.01 -7.79 -1.75
#